data_AF-A0A9P1IP06-F1
#
_entry.id   AF-A0A9P1IP06-F1
#
_cell.length_a   1.000
_cell.length_b   1.000
_cell.length_c   1.000
_cell.angle_alpha   90.00
_cell.angle_beta   90.00
_cell.angle_gamma   90.00
#
_symmetry.space_group_name_H-M   'P 1'
#
loop_
_entity.id
_entity.type
_entity.pdbx_description
1 polymer ?
#
loop_
_entity_poly.entity_id
_entity_poly.type
_entity_poly.pdbx_seq_one_letter_code
_entity_poly.pdbx_strand_id
1 'polypeptide(L)'
;MVSIRIFLLILIVFFVVTLCFFNKKPEIKLSELTEKVVYVDDVFIHEEKDFEKCRVEIWNNKTTWEIPRVEELKLLAEFNVTANEGLEDGELRLISAFLYEDEIVVTTSRQRRYEMGTPVYCRYFDCNRVEIPGSIYKSFFFPLTSVHCLRKAGANYISLSLTENDEPQEPVPFIHRLYKEPQYELGVCSGQLYGMDAKWMQIAEFVEHHKLIGARMFYFSVFEIDGMTRMILDEYERSGFAEVSMINTEYTNAAMMRHMVQIHECFYRARKQSKWLLHVDHDEFLIPTGKPMLSYIRSLGDYTAELIFAIRRIAKFEESLEKYNNVEEVSNDIQIANYNFTHGPTYGAPKVMIRPDKVDAVLLHWSYGMEPGYKVKVVPKNIAIINHYRTISRKFLWSDFMAKYMKQKTKFLHETLQVEYVEKLRKNVAKVIQYVFEKHDVTCEAIAPDYRRIAKPYVEKLGVCK
;
A
#
# COMPACT_ATOMS: atom_id res chain seq x y z
N MET A 1 -29.98 77.31 17.75
CA MET A 1 -29.48 76.32 16.74
C MET A 1 -27.97 76.42 16.45
N VAL A 2 -27.15 77.06 17.30
CA VAL A 2 -25.67 77.16 17.11
C VAL A 2 -24.88 76.18 18.01
N SER A 3 -25.46 75.75 19.14
CA SER A 3 -24.76 74.92 20.15
C SER A 3 -24.56 73.44 19.74
N ILE A 4 -25.50 72.85 18.97
CA ILE A 4 -25.43 71.43 18.58
C ILE A 4 -24.37 71.16 17.51
N ARG A 5 -24.15 72.12 16.59
CA ARG A 5 -23.16 71.97 15.51
C ARG A 5 -21.72 71.99 16.03
N ILE A 6 -21.44 72.78 17.05
CA ILE A 6 -20.10 72.86 17.67
C ILE A 6 -19.82 71.56 18.44
N PHE A 7 -20.81 71.04 19.17
CA PHE A 7 -20.64 69.80 19.93
C PHE A 7 -20.40 68.58 19.02
N LEU A 8 -21.11 68.48 17.89
CA LEU A 8 -20.89 67.43 16.90
C LEU A 8 -19.49 67.53 16.26
N LEU A 9 -19.02 68.74 15.98
CA LEU A 9 -17.68 68.96 15.42
C LEU A 9 -16.59 68.52 16.39
N ILE A 10 -16.73 68.82 17.68
CA ILE A 10 -15.78 68.40 18.71
C ILE A 10 -15.77 66.87 18.86
N LEU A 11 -16.94 66.23 18.82
CA LEU A 11 -17.04 64.76 18.88
C LEU A 11 -16.42 64.07 17.66
N ILE A 12 -16.63 64.61 16.45
CA ILE A 12 -16.02 64.08 15.22
C ILE A 12 -14.51 64.26 15.26
N VAL A 13 -14.00 65.44 15.68
CA VAL A 13 -12.56 65.68 15.81
C VAL A 13 -11.96 64.77 16.87
N PHE A 14 -12.62 64.60 18.02
CA PHE A 14 -12.15 63.69 19.06
C PHE A 14 -12.13 62.24 18.55
N PHE A 15 -13.17 61.78 17.85
CA PHE A 15 -13.23 60.43 17.31
C PHE A 15 -12.17 60.19 16.21
N VAL A 16 -11.94 61.16 15.33
CA VAL A 16 -10.90 61.09 14.28
C VAL A 16 -9.49 61.12 14.89
N VAL A 17 -9.25 61.96 15.89
CA VAL A 17 -7.96 62.01 16.59
C VAL A 17 -7.72 60.69 17.35
N THR A 18 -8.74 60.15 18.01
CA THR A 18 -8.66 58.87 18.72
C THR A 18 -8.40 57.72 17.74
N LEU A 19 -9.09 57.69 16.59
CA LEU A 19 -8.81 56.72 15.52
C LEU A 19 -7.39 56.86 14.95
N CYS A 20 -6.88 58.08 14.76
CA CYS A 20 -5.54 58.34 14.25
C CYS A 20 -4.43 57.97 15.27
N PHE A 21 -4.68 58.11 16.57
CA PHE A 21 -3.71 57.75 17.61
C PHE A 21 -3.74 56.27 17.99
N PHE A 22 -4.91 55.61 17.97
CA PHE A 22 -5.01 54.17 18.31
C PHE A 22 -4.78 53.22 17.13
N ASN A 23 -4.85 53.67 15.87
CA ASN A 23 -4.49 52.84 14.70
C ASN A 23 -3.03 52.96 14.25
N LYS A 24 -2.20 53.78 14.90
CA LYS A 24 -0.75 53.71 14.69
C LYS A 24 -0.18 52.54 15.49
N LYS A 25 -0.36 51.32 14.98
CA LYS A 25 0.63 50.27 15.26
C LYS A 25 1.96 50.79 14.72
N PRO A 26 3.07 50.71 15.48
CA PRO A 26 4.36 51.04 14.93
C PRO A 26 4.61 50.10 13.73
N GLU A 27 4.57 50.65 12.53
CA GLU A 27 5.15 50.00 11.36
C GLU A 27 6.66 50.02 11.60
N ILE A 28 7.17 48.94 12.18
CA ILE A 28 8.61 48.74 12.22
C ILE A 28 9.00 48.50 10.76
N LYS A 29 9.63 49.49 10.13
CA LYS A 29 10.21 49.31 8.81
C LYS A 29 11.25 48.21 8.93
N LEU A 30 11.11 47.14 8.14
CA LEU A 30 12.05 46.02 8.15
C LEU A 30 13.51 46.50 7.95
N SER A 31 13.70 47.62 7.24
CA SER A 31 14.99 48.28 7.04
C SER A 31 15.63 48.84 8.31
N GLU A 32 14.86 49.15 9.35
CA GLU A 32 15.36 49.64 10.65
C GLU A 32 15.70 48.50 11.63
N LEU A 33 15.17 47.29 11.39
CA LEU A 33 15.50 46.05 12.13
C LEU A 33 16.73 45.33 11.57
N THR A 34 17.17 45.69 10.36
CA THR A 34 18.33 45.09 9.71
C THR A 34 19.49 46.05 9.64
N GLU A 35 20.14 46.35 10.78
CA GLU A 35 21.61 46.38 10.72
C GLU A 35 22.00 44.97 10.26
N LYS A 36 22.49 44.85 9.02
CA LYS A 36 22.84 43.56 8.40
C LYS A 36 24.07 42.96 9.08
N VAL A 37 23.94 42.55 10.33
CA VAL A 37 24.81 41.53 10.89
C VAL A 37 24.25 40.21 10.41
N VAL A 38 24.77 39.75 9.27
CA VAL A 38 24.55 38.37 8.83
C VAL A 38 25.41 37.52 9.73
N TYR A 39 24.80 36.96 10.77
CA TYR A 39 25.42 35.87 11.51
C TYR A 39 25.41 34.65 10.60
N VAL A 40 26.58 34.28 10.09
CA VAL A 40 26.76 32.98 9.45
C VAL A 40 27.07 32.02 10.58
N ASP A 41 26.15 31.10 10.85
CA ASP A 41 26.43 30.03 11.77
C ASP A 41 27.51 29.13 11.14
N ASP A 42 28.59 28.91 11.87
CA ASP A 42 29.61 27.93 11.48
C ASP A 42 29.02 26.53 11.66
N VAL A 43 28.50 25.96 10.58
CA VAL A 43 28.00 24.58 10.55
C VAL A 43 29.18 23.66 10.24
N PHE A 44 29.62 22.89 11.24
CA PHE A 44 30.62 21.86 11.06
C PHE A 44 29.99 20.62 10.42
N ILE A 45 30.53 20.21 9.27
CA ILE A 45 30.12 19.00 8.55
C ILE A 45 30.94 17.84 9.10
N HIS A 46 30.28 16.79 9.58
CA HIS A 46 30.94 15.54 9.97
C HIS A 46 31.48 14.82 8.73
N GLU A 47 32.72 14.34 8.80
CA GLU A 47 33.28 13.47 7.78
C GLU A 47 32.99 11.99 8.09
N GLU A 48 33.00 11.12 7.09
CA GLU A 48 32.76 9.67 7.28
C GLU A 48 33.69 9.03 8.34
N LYS A 49 34.91 9.56 8.47
CA LYS A 49 35.92 9.11 9.44
C LYS A 49 35.54 9.42 10.90
N ASP A 50 34.58 10.32 11.12
CA ASP A 50 34.15 10.76 12.44
C ASP A 50 33.09 9.83 13.05
N PHE A 51 32.48 8.95 12.25
CA PHE A 51 31.50 7.99 12.73
C PHE A 51 32.16 6.81 13.45
N GLU A 52 31.56 6.38 14.56
CA GLU A 52 31.99 5.15 15.24
C GLU A 52 31.82 3.93 14.34
N LYS A 53 32.71 2.94 14.50
CA LYS A 53 32.63 1.69 13.75
C LYS A 53 31.34 0.95 14.05
N CYS A 54 30.62 0.55 13.01
CA CYS A 54 29.40 -0.22 13.13
C CYS A 54 29.60 -1.55 13.85
N ARG A 55 28.76 -1.81 14.85
CA ARG A 55 28.67 -3.12 15.49
C ARG A 55 27.92 -4.08 14.55
N VAL A 56 28.57 -5.16 14.15
CA VAL A 56 27.93 -6.20 13.33
C VAL A 56 27.25 -7.23 14.23
N GLU A 57 25.92 -7.31 14.12
CA GLU A 57 25.12 -8.30 14.85
C GLU A 57 25.32 -9.71 14.27
N ILE A 58 25.10 -10.75 15.08
CA ILE A 58 25.37 -12.15 14.69
C ILE A 58 24.60 -12.54 13.42
N TRP A 59 23.32 -12.18 13.32
CA TRP A 59 22.50 -12.46 12.14
C TRP A 59 22.99 -11.70 10.91
N ASN A 60 23.69 -10.58 11.09
CA ASN A 60 24.21 -9.73 10.02
C ASN A 60 25.67 -10.03 9.66
N ASN A 61 26.33 -10.94 10.39
CA ASN A 61 27.67 -11.42 10.07
C ASN A 61 27.60 -12.59 9.05
N LYS A 62 26.95 -12.35 7.91
CA LYS A 62 26.78 -13.35 6.84
C LYS A 62 27.04 -12.73 5.48
N THR A 63 27.93 -13.37 4.73
CA THR A 63 28.16 -13.07 3.30
C THR A 63 27.81 -14.31 2.49
N THR A 64 26.97 -14.13 1.46
CA THR A 64 26.67 -15.20 0.50
C THR A 64 27.39 -14.95 -0.83
N TRP A 65 27.51 -16.02 -1.62
CA TRP A 65 28.28 -16.04 -2.86
C TRP A 65 27.44 -16.39 -4.10
N GLU A 66 26.23 -16.91 -3.87
CA GLU A 66 25.28 -17.30 -4.91
C GLU A 66 23.86 -16.96 -4.46
N ILE A 67 23.03 -16.57 -5.43
CA ILE A 67 21.59 -16.37 -5.23
C ILE A 67 20.89 -17.73 -5.39
N PRO A 68 19.99 -18.12 -4.46
CA PRO A 68 19.25 -19.38 -4.61
C PRO A 68 18.52 -19.45 -5.96
N ARG A 69 18.73 -20.55 -6.70
CA ARG A 69 18.09 -20.82 -8.01
C ARG A 69 18.32 -19.73 -9.06
N VAL A 70 19.48 -19.07 -9.02
CA VAL A 70 19.82 -17.97 -9.94
C VAL A 70 19.75 -18.38 -11.41
N GLU A 71 20.11 -19.61 -11.75
CA GLU A 71 20.07 -20.10 -13.12
C GLU A 71 18.63 -20.22 -13.65
N GLU A 72 17.68 -20.66 -12.81
CA GLU A 72 16.26 -20.65 -13.17
C GLU A 72 15.71 -19.24 -13.31
N LEU A 73 16.10 -18.31 -12.42
CA LEU A 73 15.69 -16.90 -12.53
C LEU A 73 16.22 -16.26 -13.82
N LYS A 74 17.48 -16.52 -14.18
CA LYS A 74 18.06 -16.07 -15.46
C LYS A 74 17.30 -16.64 -16.64
N LEU A 75 17.01 -17.94 -16.63
CA LEU A 75 16.27 -18.61 -17.70
C LEU A 75 14.87 -17.98 -17.88
N LEU A 76 14.16 -17.72 -16.78
CA LEU A 76 12.86 -17.06 -16.82
C LEU A 76 12.96 -15.61 -17.35
N ALA A 77 14.02 -14.89 -16.98
CA ALA A 77 14.30 -13.55 -17.50
C ALA A 77 14.55 -13.58 -19.02
N GLU A 78 15.37 -14.52 -19.51
CA GLU A 78 15.66 -14.72 -20.93
C GLU A 78 14.40 -15.06 -21.75
N PHE A 79 13.47 -15.82 -21.17
CA PHE A 79 12.17 -16.10 -21.78
C PHE A 79 11.19 -14.92 -21.76
N ASN A 80 11.61 -13.75 -21.28
CA ASN A 80 10.77 -12.58 -21.15
C ASN A 80 9.49 -12.83 -20.32
N VAL A 81 9.58 -13.73 -19.34
CA VAL A 81 8.49 -14.01 -18.40
C VAL A 81 8.27 -12.77 -17.53
N THR A 82 7.03 -12.29 -17.44
CA THR A 82 6.63 -11.02 -16.79
C THR A 82 6.88 -9.73 -17.59
N ALA A 83 7.63 -9.77 -18.72
CA ALA A 83 7.96 -8.57 -19.50
C ALA A 83 6.83 -8.04 -20.41
N ASN A 84 5.87 -8.87 -20.83
CA ASN A 84 4.69 -8.36 -21.55
C ASN A 84 3.87 -7.35 -20.71
N GLU A 85 4.20 -7.33 -19.42
CA GLU A 85 3.70 -6.63 -18.24
C GLU A 85 3.95 -5.13 -18.01
N GLY A 86 4.90 -4.53 -18.75
CA GLY A 86 5.70 -3.39 -18.23
C GLY A 86 5.45 -1.99 -18.79
N LEU A 87 5.95 -0.98 -18.06
CA LEU A 87 5.96 0.44 -18.42
C LEU A 87 7.40 0.91 -18.72
N GLU A 88 7.60 1.60 -19.85
CA GLU A 88 8.93 1.95 -20.37
C GLU A 88 9.51 3.25 -19.80
N ASP A 89 8.66 4.16 -19.33
CA ASP A 89 9.02 5.50 -18.87
C ASP A 89 9.54 5.54 -17.42
N GLY A 90 9.70 4.37 -16.78
CA GLY A 90 10.03 4.27 -15.37
C GLY A 90 11.46 4.66 -15.00
N GLU A 91 11.63 5.46 -13.96
CA GLU A 91 12.90 5.72 -13.26
C GLU A 91 13.22 4.59 -12.28
N LEU A 92 14.51 4.42 -11.96
CA LEU A 92 14.92 3.48 -10.92
C LEU A 92 14.69 4.12 -9.54
N ARG A 93 13.55 3.80 -8.90
CA ARG A 93 13.30 4.17 -7.50
C ARG A 93 13.13 2.92 -6.66
N LEU A 94 13.81 2.89 -5.52
CA LEU A 94 13.74 1.78 -4.57
C LEU A 94 12.45 1.87 -3.75
N ILE A 95 11.78 0.74 -3.56
CA ILE A 95 10.58 0.64 -2.71
C ILE A 95 10.97 -0.01 -1.39
N SER A 96 11.45 -1.26 -1.44
CA SER A 96 11.80 -2.05 -0.27
C SER A 96 12.98 -2.96 -0.54
N ALA A 97 13.69 -3.35 0.52
CA ALA A 97 14.72 -4.38 0.47
C ALA A 97 14.42 -5.48 1.51
N PHE A 98 14.07 -6.68 1.05
CA PHE A 98 13.70 -7.81 1.92
C PHE A 98 14.91 -8.71 2.19
N LEU A 99 15.30 -8.82 3.45
CA LEU A 99 16.43 -9.65 3.89
C LEU A 99 15.96 -11.07 4.23
N TYR A 100 16.32 -12.03 3.38
CA TYR A 100 16.10 -13.46 3.62
C TYR A 100 17.38 -14.13 4.11
N GLU A 101 17.29 -15.43 4.38
CA GLU A 101 18.41 -16.21 4.91
C GLU A 101 19.65 -16.12 4.01
N ASP A 102 19.49 -16.31 2.69
CA ASP A 102 20.62 -16.44 1.76
C ASP A 102 20.72 -15.31 0.71
N GLU A 103 19.73 -14.42 0.65
CA GLU A 103 19.64 -13.35 -0.34
C GLU A 103 18.93 -12.11 0.21
N ILE A 104 19.06 -11.01 -0.50
CA ILE A 104 18.27 -9.79 -0.34
C ILE A 104 17.49 -9.59 -1.63
N VAL A 105 16.19 -9.29 -1.56
CA VAL A 105 15.42 -8.90 -2.75
C VAL A 105 15.02 -7.44 -2.64
N VAL A 106 15.46 -6.64 -3.61
CA VAL A 106 15.13 -5.22 -3.70
C VAL A 106 14.02 -5.04 -4.72
N THR A 107 12.93 -4.39 -4.33
CA THR A 107 11.82 -4.03 -5.21
C THR A 107 11.92 -2.57 -5.63
N THR A 108 11.45 -2.28 -6.84
CA THR A 108 11.58 -0.96 -7.47
C THR A 108 10.30 -0.54 -8.18
N SER A 109 10.13 0.75 -8.45
CA SER A 109 9.03 1.25 -9.30
C SER A 109 9.30 1.02 -10.80
N ARG A 110 10.54 0.67 -11.17
CA ARG A 110 10.95 0.52 -12.58
C ARG A 110 10.30 -0.72 -13.19
N GLN A 111 9.67 -0.56 -14.35
CA GLN A 111 8.92 -1.61 -15.05
C GLN A 111 9.37 -1.80 -16.51
N ARG A 112 10.59 -1.41 -16.86
CA ARG A 112 11.02 -1.38 -18.27
C ARG A 112 11.13 -2.79 -18.85
N ARG A 113 10.23 -3.14 -19.75
CA ARG A 113 10.09 -4.53 -20.22
C ARG A 113 11.27 -5.00 -21.03
N TYR A 114 11.82 -4.12 -21.86
CA TYR A 114 12.96 -4.43 -22.73
C TYR A 114 14.27 -4.47 -21.96
N GLU A 115 14.25 -4.07 -20.69
CA GLU A 115 15.40 -4.08 -19.80
C GLU A 115 15.33 -5.22 -18.77
N MET A 116 14.36 -6.12 -18.86
CA MET A 116 14.37 -7.32 -18.02
C MET A 116 15.60 -8.18 -18.34
N GLY A 117 16.23 -8.72 -17.30
CA GLY A 117 17.51 -9.42 -17.42
C GLY A 117 18.72 -8.51 -17.67
N THR A 118 18.54 -7.19 -17.81
CA THR A 118 19.69 -6.28 -17.94
C THR A 118 20.47 -6.17 -16.63
N PRO A 119 21.79 -5.93 -16.70
CA PRO A 119 22.62 -5.77 -15.52
C PRO A 119 22.19 -4.60 -14.64
N VAL A 120 22.26 -4.82 -13.33
CA VAL A 120 22.09 -3.82 -12.28
C VAL A 120 23.05 -4.15 -11.14
N TYR A 121 23.55 -3.15 -10.43
CA TYR A 121 24.58 -3.32 -9.42
C TYR A 121 23.99 -3.08 -8.03
N CYS A 122 24.06 -4.09 -7.17
CA CYS A 122 23.72 -3.99 -5.76
C CYS A 122 24.87 -3.31 -5.01
N ARG A 123 24.54 -2.25 -4.26
CA ARG A 123 25.48 -1.39 -3.51
C ARG A 123 25.14 -1.48 -2.02
N TYR A 124 26.10 -1.79 -1.16
CA TYR A 124 25.83 -2.14 0.24
C TYR A 124 26.41 -1.09 1.17
N PHE A 125 25.64 -0.73 2.20
CA PHE A 125 26.02 0.33 3.11
C PHE A 125 25.90 -0.16 4.55
N ASP A 126 26.81 0.32 5.41
CA ASP A 126 26.83 -0.01 6.82
C ASP A 126 25.77 0.78 7.63
N CYS A 127 25.80 0.64 8.96
CA CYS A 127 24.88 1.33 9.86
C CYS A 127 24.97 2.87 9.82
N ASN A 128 26.10 3.42 9.36
CA ASN A 128 26.32 4.86 9.20
C ASN A 128 25.97 5.34 7.78
N ARG A 129 25.40 4.46 6.94
CA ARG A 129 25.11 4.71 5.52
C ARG A 129 26.37 4.98 4.69
N VAL A 130 27.51 4.46 5.11
CA VAL A 130 28.76 4.52 4.32
C VAL A 130 28.85 3.26 3.46
N GLU A 131 29.20 3.43 2.18
CA GLU A 131 29.30 2.29 1.27
C GLU A 131 30.44 1.36 1.71
N ILE A 132 30.16 0.06 1.81
CA ILE A 132 31.13 -0.96 2.20
C ILE A 132 32.09 -1.18 1.02
N PRO A 133 33.39 -0.91 1.15
CA PRO A 133 34.33 -1.03 0.04
C PRO A 133 34.39 -2.44 -0.55
N GLY A 134 34.36 -2.55 -1.88
CA GLY A 134 34.45 -3.84 -2.59
C GLY A 134 33.23 -4.74 -2.43
N SER A 135 32.11 -4.21 -1.93
CA SER A 135 30.89 -4.98 -1.70
C SER A 135 29.98 -5.10 -2.93
N ILE A 136 30.23 -4.32 -3.98
CA ILE A 136 29.41 -4.23 -5.19
C ILE A 136 29.17 -5.62 -5.80
N TYR A 137 27.92 -5.89 -6.18
CA TYR A 137 27.55 -7.14 -6.83
C TYR A 137 26.70 -6.88 -8.08
N LYS A 138 27.12 -7.45 -9.21
CA LYS A 138 26.36 -7.40 -10.47
C LYS A 138 25.24 -8.44 -10.46
N SER A 139 24.01 -7.96 -10.55
CA SER A 139 22.78 -8.75 -10.65
C SER A 139 22.00 -8.35 -11.92
N PHE A 140 20.71 -8.67 -11.97
CA PHE A 140 19.80 -8.40 -13.07
C PHE A 140 18.37 -8.15 -12.56
N PHE A 141 17.56 -7.45 -13.37
CA PHE A 141 16.14 -7.28 -13.09
C PHE A 141 15.36 -8.57 -13.39
N PHE A 142 14.84 -9.22 -12.35
CA PHE A 142 13.87 -10.29 -12.45
C PHE A 142 13.16 -10.57 -11.10
N PRO A 143 11.83 -10.75 -11.09
CA PRO A 143 10.88 -10.39 -12.15
C PRO A 143 10.92 -8.88 -12.41
N LEU A 144 10.13 -8.39 -13.37
CA LEU A 144 10.20 -7.04 -13.94
C LEU A 144 10.60 -5.87 -13.00
N THR A 145 10.15 -5.88 -11.74
CA THR A 145 10.32 -4.77 -10.78
C THR A 145 11.20 -5.14 -9.59
N SER A 146 12.04 -6.17 -9.70
CA SER A 146 12.79 -6.71 -8.57
C SER A 146 14.20 -7.13 -8.96
N VAL A 147 15.10 -7.07 -7.99
CA VAL A 147 16.51 -7.40 -8.13
C VAL A 147 16.92 -8.28 -6.96
N HIS A 148 17.49 -9.44 -7.26
CA HIS A 148 18.04 -10.34 -6.26
C HIS A 148 19.51 -9.98 -5.99
N CYS A 149 19.90 -9.80 -4.74
CA CYS A 149 21.22 -9.39 -4.30
C CYS A 149 21.77 -10.40 -3.29
N LEU A 150 23.10 -10.54 -3.23
CA LEU A 150 23.77 -11.35 -2.23
C LEU A 150 23.68 -10.70 -0.84
N ARG A 151 23.90 -11.48 0.20
CA ARG A 151 24.16 -10.93 1.54
C ARG A 151 25.61 -10.49 1.65
N LYS A 152 25.83 -9.37 2.33
CA LYS A 152 27.15 -8.86 2.70
C LYS A 152 27.19 -8.59 4.19
N ALA A 153 28.21 -9.14 4.86
CA ALA A 153 28.36 -8.97 6.30
C ALA A 153 28.48 -7.49 6.68
N GLY A 154 27.71 -7.07 7.69
CA GLY A 154 27.73 -5.69 8.19
C GLY A 154 26.93 -4.68 7.35
N ALA A 155 26.27 -5.10 6.27
CA ALA A 155 25.36 -4.23 5.54
C ALA A 155 24.07 -4.01 6.36
N ASN A 156 23.60 -2.77 6.44
CA ASN A 156 22.33 -2.40 7.06
C ASN A 156 21.36 -1.77 6.05
N TYR A 157 21.90 -1.22 4.97
CA TYR A 157 21.15 -0.64 3.87
C TYR A 157 21.69 -1.17 2.53
N ILE A 158 20.86 -1.07 1.51
CA ILE A 158 21.23 -1.41 0.14
C ILE A 158 20.68 -0.36 -0.82
N SER A 159 21.41 -0.16 -1.90
CA SER A 159 20.95 0.61 -3.05
C SER A 159 21.23 -0.15 -4.35
N LEU A 160 20.73 0.39 -5.45
CA LEU A 160 20.95 -0.09 -6.80
C LEU A 160 21.55 1.03 -7.67
N SER A 161 22.43 0.64 -8.58
CA SER A 161 22.96 1.50 -9.64
C SER A 161 22.92 0.79 -11.00
N LEU A 162 22.74 1.51 -12.10
CA LEU A 162 22.63 0.90 -13.44
C LEU A 162 24.00 0.52 -14.00
N THR A 163 25.02 1.30 -13.67
CA THR A 163 26.44 0.94 -13.88
C THR A 163 27.19 0.84 -12.56
N GLU A 164 28.40 0.27 -12.60
CA GLU A 164 29.29 0.16 -11.43
C GLU A 164 29.77 1.52 -10.92
N ASN A 165 29.89 2.51 -11.81
CA ASN A 165 30.40 3.84 -11.49
C ASN A 165 29.30 4.88 -11.27
N ASP A 166 28.04 4.52 -11.53
CA ASP A 166 26.91 5.41 -11.29
C ASP A 166 26.78 5.71 -9.81
N GLU A 167 26.33 6.92 -9.50
CA GLU A 167 25.92 7.30 -8.16
C GLU A 167 24.67 6.48 -7.78
N PRO A 168 24.70 5.73 -6.66
CA PRO A 168 23.56 4.94 -6.23
C PRO A 168 22.39 5.82 -5.81
N GLN A 169 21.17 5.28 -5.89
CA GLN A 169 20.00 5.90 -5.26
C GLN A 169 20.18 5.96 -3.73
N GLU A 170 19.35 6.74 -3.04
CA GLU A 170 19.34 6.76 -1.57
C GLU A 170 19.13 5.34 -1.02
N PRO A 171 20.03 4.83 -0.15
CA PRO A 171 19.93 3.47 0.36
C PRO A 171 18.68 3.25 1.23
N VAL A 172 18.01 2.12 0.99
CA VAL A 172 16.85 1.68 1.76
C VAL A 172 17.25 0.66 2.84
N PRO A 173 16.63 0.70 4.02
CA PRO A 173 16.91 -0.26 5.08
C PRO A 173 16.36 -1.65 4.76
N PHE A 174 16.92 -2.67 5.40
CA PHE A 174 16.40 -4.02 5.30
C PHE A 174 15.10 -4.25 6.09
N ILE A 175 14.13 -4.87 5.42
CA ILE A 175 12.95 -5.47 6.01
C ILE A 175 13.28 -6.93 6.34
N HIS A 176 13.29 -7.26 7.63
CA HIS A 176 13.65 -8.60 8.09
C HIS A 176 12.61 -9.65 7.66
N ARG A 177 13.09 -10.68 6.96
CA ARG A 177 12.33 -11.89 6.58
C ARG A 177 13.08 -13.18 6.95
N LEU A 178 13.88 -13.11 8.02
CA LEU A 178 14.64 -14.22 8.61
C LEU A 178 13.76 -15.14 9.49
N TYR A 179 12.61 -15.56 8.96
CA TYR A 179 11.71 -16.48 9.66
C TYR A 179 12.02 -17.92 9.29
N LYS A 180 12.18 -18.78 10.31
CA LYS A 180 12.34 -20.23 10.11
C LYS A 180 11.05 -20.87 9.60
N GLU A 181 9.93 -20.41 10.14
CA GLU A 181 8.58 -20.84 9.77
C GLU A 181 7.69 -19.62 9.54
N PRO A 182 6.69 -19.70 8.65
CA PRO A 182 5.74 -18.60 8.45
C PRO A 182 5.03 -18.20 9.74
N GLN A 183 4.97 -16.89 10.00
CA GLN A 183 4.27 -16.33 11.15
C GLN A 183 2.75 -16.43 10.99
N TYR A 184 2.27 -16.33 9.75
CA TYR A 184 0.86 -16.37 9.41
C TYR A 184 0.57 -17.53 8.45
N GLU A 185 -0.53 -18.22 8.68
CA GLU A 185 -0.94 -19.29 7.75
C GLU A 185 -1.55 -18.73 6.46
N LEU A 186 -2.32 -17.65 6.57
CA LEU A 186 -2.95 -16.96 5.44
C LEU A 186 -2.74 -15.46 5.55
N GLY A 187 -2.01 -14.93 4.57
CA GLY A 187 -1.90 -13.51 4.27
C GLY A 187 -2.75 -13.14 3.05
N VAL A 188 -3.11 -11.87 2.93
CA VAL A 188 -3.87 -11.33 1.79
C VAL A 188 -3.11 -10.18 1.16
N CYS A 189 -2.83 -10.32 -0.12
CA CYS A 189 -2.29 -9.29 -0.98
C CYS A 189 -3.44 -8.51 -1.61
N SER A 190 -3.65 -7.27 -1.18
CA SER A 190 -4.67 -6.40 -1.77
C SER A 190 -4.15 -5.75 -3.04
N GLY A 191 -5.00 -5.66 -4.06
CA GLY A 191 -4.80 -4.77 -5.21
C GLY A 191 -4.48 -3.33 -4.78
N GLN A 192 -3.82 -2.57 -5.67
CA GLN A 192 -3.27 -1.27 -5.30
C GLN A 192 -4.32 -0.23 -4.91
N LEU A 193 -3.91 0.68 -4.03
CA LEU A 193 -4.67 1.86 -3.66
C LEU A 193 -4.08 3.08 -4.38
N TYR A 194 -4.93 3.78 -5.11
CA TYR A 194 -4.60 4.95 -5.92
C TYR A 194 -5.82 5.86 -6.01
N GLY A 195 -5.56 7.14 -6.28
CA GLY A 195 -6.58 8.18 -6.37
C GLY A 195 -7.07 8.65 -5.00
N MET A 196 -7.91 9.68 -5.04
CA MET A 196 -8.45 10.36 -3.85
C MET A 196 -9.89 9.94 -3.52
N ASP A 197 -10.39 8.88 -4.16
CA ASP A 197 -11.71 8.33 -3.88
C ASP A 197 -11.73 7.65 -2.51
N ALA A 198 -12.78 7.92 -1.73
CA ALA A 198 -12.98 7.35 -0.41
C ALA A 198 -13.18 5.82 -0.46
N LYS A 199 -12.16 5.05 -0.04
CA LYS A 199 -12.19 3.57 -0.01
C LYS A 199 -12.27 2.99 1.40
N TRP A 200 -12.35 3.82 2.43
CA TRP A 200 -12.33 3.42 3.85
C TRP A 200 -13.37 2.33 4.20
N MET A 201 -14.61 2.43 3.70
CA MET A 201 -15.65 1.40 3.88
C MET A 201 -15.25 0.08 3.24
N GLN A 202 -14.81 0.14 1.99
CA GLN A 202 -14.45 -1.03 1.20
C GLN A 202 -13.26 -1.78 1.81
N ILE A 203 -12.25 -1.05 2.29
CA ILE A 203 -11.08 -1.64 2.94
C ILE A 203 -11.45 -2.25 4.29
N ALA A 204 -12.30 -1.58 5.08
CA ALA A 204 -12.77 -2.15 6.34
C ALA A 204 -13.55 -3.46 6.13
N GLU A 205 -14.49 -3.49 5.18
CA GLU A 205 -15.23 -4.71 4.84
C GLU A 205 -14.32 -5.81 4.30
N PHE A 206 -13.39 -5.47 3.41
CA PHE A 206 -12.40 -6.38 2.85
C PHE A 206 -11.55 -7.06 3.93
N VAL A 207 -10.99 -6.27 4.85
CA VAL A 207 -10.16 -6.79 5.94
C VAL A 207 -10.97 -7.66 6.90
N GLU A 208 -12.12 -7.17 7.36
CA GLU A 208 -12.94 -7.90 8.33
C GLU A 208 -13.53 -9.19 7.76
N HIS A 209 -13.92 -9.22 6.48
CA HIS A 209 -14.34 -10.44 5.78
C HIS A 209 -13.20 -11.46 5.77
N HIS A 210 -12.01 -11.06 5.33
CA HIS A 210 -10.89 -11.99 5.19
C HIS A 210 -10.38 -12.46 6.58
N LYS A 211 -10.50 -11.64 7.63
CA LYS A 211 -10.24 -12.08 9.01
C LYS A 211 -11.20 -13.18 9.47
N LEU A 212 -12.48 -13.11 9.09
CA LEU A 212 -13.47 -14.15 9.41
C LEU A 212 -13.16 -15.49 8.74
N ILE A 213 -12.60 -15.49 7.52
CA ILE A 213 -12.23 -16.73 6.82
C ILE A 213 -10.84 -17.28 7.22
N GLY A 214 -10.10 -16.54 8.06
CA GLY A 214 -8.86 -17.00 8.69
C GLY A 214 -7.60 -16.23 8.33
N ALA A 215 -7.67 -15.17 7.52
CA ALA A 215 -6.52 -14.32 7.26
C ALA A 215 -6.08 -13.57 8.52
N ARG A 216 -4.77 -13.38 8.68
CA ARG A 216 -4.18 -12.69 9.84
C ARG A 216 -3.19 -11.59 9.48
N MET A 217 -2.85 -11.47 8.20
CA MET A 217 -1.96 -10.42 7.72
C MET A 217 -2.44 -9.89 6.37
N PHE A 218 -2.39 -8.58 6.19
CA PHE A 218 -2.79 -7.88 5.00
C PHE A 218 -1.64 -7.03 4.48
N TYR A 219 -1.44 -7.06 3.18
CA TYR A 219 -0.37 -6.32 2.52
C TYR A 219 -1.01 -5.34 1.56
N PHE A 220 -0.81 -4.05 1.83
CA PHE A 220 -1.34 -2.96 1.01
C PHE A 220 -0.20 -2.23 0.30
N SER A 221 -0.45 -1.86 -0.95
CA SER A 221 0.44 -1.00 -1.73
C SER A 221 -0.31 0.28 -2.08
N VAL A 222 0.22 1.41 -1.62
CA VAL A 222 -0.42 2.72 -1.69
C VAL A 222 0.39 3.62 -2.61
N PHE A 223 -0.21 4.03 -3.72
CA PHE A 223 0.32 5.08 -4.60
C PHE A 223 -0.21 6.45 -4.17
N GLU A 224 -1.52 6.53 -3.90
CA GLU A 224 -2.23 7.73 -3.48
C GLU A 224 -3.53 7.31 -2.81
N ILE A 225 -3.92 7.97 -1.72
CA ILE A 225 -5.14 7.69 -0.96
C ILE A 225 -5.66 8.94 -0.27
N ASP A 226 -6.97 8.98 0.01
CA ASP A 226 -7.59 9.99 0.84
C ASP A 226 -7.28 9.79 2.35
N GLY A 227 -7.53 10.84 3.13
CA GLY A 227 -7.26 10.85 4.57
C GLY A 227 -8.09 9.83 5.37
N MET A 228 -9.35 9.58 5.01
CA MET A 228 -10.19 8.62 5.74
C MET A 228 -9.72 7.19 5.48
N THR A 229 -9.37 6.85 4.23
CA THR A 229 -8.77 5.55 3.91
C THR A 229 -7.44 5.38 4.63
N ARG A 230 -6.61 6.43 4.69
CA ARG A 230 -5.36 6.42 5.45
C ARG A 230 -5.57 6.10 6.93
N MET A 231 -6.55 6.72 7.58
CA MET A 231 -6.87 6.45 8.99
C MET A 231 -7.24 4.98 9.25
N ILE A 232 -8.01 4.36 8.35
CA ILE A 232 -8.36 2.93 8.45
C ILE A 232 -7.12 2.04 8.29
N LEU A 233 -6.25 2.34 7.31
CA LEU A 233 -5.01 1.59 7.12
C LEU A 233 -4.08 1.71 8.33
N ASP A 234 -3.90 2.93 8.86
CA ASP A 234 -3.07 3.18 10.03
C ASP A 234 -3.56 2.38 11.25
N GLU A 235 -4.89 2.25 11.44
CA GLU A 235 -5.43 1.40 12.50
C GLU A 235 -5.08 -0.08 12.31
N TYR A 236 -5.15 -0.60 11.08
CA TYR A 236 -4.77 -1.99 10.82
C TYR A 236 -3.26 -2.24 10.92
N GLU A 237 -2.41 -1.26 10.56
CA GLU A 237 -0.96 -1.34 10.80
C GLU A 237 -0.67 -1.30 12.30
N ARG A 238 -1.23 -0.33 13.03
CA ARG A 238 -1.05 -0.17 14.47
C ARG A 238 -1.49 -1.41 15.26
N SER A 239 -2.56 -2.07 14.82
CA SER A 239 -3.06 -3.29 15.44
C SER A 239 -2.36 -4.58 14.97
N GLY A 240 -1.36 -4.46 14.08
CA GLY A 240 -0.54 -5.59 13.62
C GLY A 240 -1.26 -6.52 12.64
N PHE A 241 -2.35 -6.06 12.01
CA PHE A 241 -3.05 -6.81 10.97
C PHE A 241 -2.59 -6.45 9.55
N ALA A 242 -1.91 -5.31 9.36
CA ALA A 242 -1.47 -4.88 8.04
C ALA A 242 0.00 -4.42 8.01
N GLU A 243 0.60 -4.53 6.83
CA GLU A 243 1.80 -3.79 6.43
C GLU A 243 1.46 -2.97 5.17
N VAL A 244 1.76 -1.67 5.19
CA VAL A 244 1.52 -0.76 4.08
C VAL A 244 2.84 -0.37 3.42
N SER A 245 2.89 -0.47 2.10
CA SER A 245 4.02 -0.01 1.27
C SER A 245 3.61 1.25 0.54
N MET A 246 4.29 2.37 0.83
CA MET A 246 4.11 3.61 0.07
C MET A 246 4.94 3.54 -1.21
N ILE A 247 4.29 3.64 -2.36
CA ILE A 247 4.94 3.55 -3.67
C ILE A 247 4.95 4.94 -4.29
N ASN A 248 6.13 5.56 -4.30
CA ASN A 248 6.35 6.78 -5.05
C ASN A 248 6.77 6.45 -6.49
N THR A 249 6.06 7.00 -7.46
CA THR A 249 6.37 6.80 -8.88
C THR A 249 6.04 8.04 -9.70
N GLU A 250 6.84 8.23 -10.73
CA GLU A 250 6.73 9.20 -11.81
C GLU A 250 5.68 8.85 -12.86
N TYR A 251 5.16 7.61 -12.88
CA TYR A 251 4.14 7.25 -13.86
C TYR A 251 2.94 8.18 -13.70
N THR A 252 2.54 8.81 -14.80
CA THR A 252 1.36 9.67 -14.88
C THR A 252 0.14 8.88 -15.37
N ASN A 253 0.35 7.81 -16.14
CA ASN A 253 -0.72 6.98 -16.70
C ASN A 253 -1.04 5.78 -15.80
N ALA A 254 -2.31 5.64 -15.39
CA ALA A 254 -2.83 4.50 -14.65
C ALA A 254 -3.11 3.30 -15.58
N ALA A 255 -2.07 2.76 -16.20
CA ALA A 255 -2.20 1.54 -16.99
C ALA A 255 -2.34 0.31 -16.06
N MET A 256 -3.01 -0.73 -16.56
CA MET A 256 -3.11 -2.06 -15.91
C MET A 256 -1.74 -2.60 -15.47
N MET A 257 -0.67 -2.19 -16.15
CA MET A 257 0.70 -2.58 -15.87
C MET A 257 1.15 -2.18 -14.46
N ARG A 258 0.64 -1.08 -13.87
CA ARG A 258 0.99 -0.66 -12.49
C ARG A 258 0.72 -1.72 -11.42
N HIS A 259 -0.18 -2.66 -11.69
CA HIS A 259 -0.43 -3.79 -10.79
C HIS A 259 0.84 -4.61 -10.54
N MET A 260 1.81 -4.65 -11.48
CA MET A 260 3.02 -5.46 -11.33
C MET A 260 3.91 -4.99 -10.17
N VAL A 261 4.06 -3.67 -9.98
CA VAL A 261 4.81 -3.13 -8.84
C VAL A 261 4.16 -3.57 -7.53
N GLN A 262 2.83 -3.45 -7.44
CA GLN A 262 2.07 -3.88 -6.26
C GLN A 262 2.20 -5.39 -6.02
N ILE A 263 2.07 -6.21 -7.07
CA ILE A 263 2.14 -7.67 -6.97
C ILE A 263 3.51 -8.11 -6.49
N HIS A 264 4.59 -7.63 -7.09
CA HIS A 264 5.93 -8.04 -6.70
C HIS A 264 6.29 -7.52 -5.30
N GLU A 265 5.98 -6.26 -4.99
CA GLU A 265 6.22 -5.69 -3.66
C GLU A 265 5.52 -6.51 -2.57
N CYS A 266 4.24 -6.79 -2.78
CA CYS A 266 3.45 -7.58 -1.85
C CYS A 266 3.90 -9.04 -1.76
N PHE A 267 4.25 -9.66 -2.90
CA PHE A 267 4.75 -11.04 -2.96
C PHE A 267 6.01 -11.22 -2.11
N TYR A 268 7.02 -10.37 -2.32
CA TYR A 268 8.25 -10.44 -1.53
C TYR A 268 8.01 -10.00 -0.07
N ARG A 269 7.16 -9.01 0.17
CA ARG A 269 6.79 -8.63 1.54
C ARG A 269 6.18 -9.80 2.32
N ALA A 270 5.37 -10.62 1.68
CA ALA A 270 4.72 -11.76 2.30
C ALA A 270 5.59 -13.02 2.38
N ARG A 271 6.61 -13.14 1.52
CA ARG A 271 7.49 -14.32 1.44
C ARG A 271 8.15 -14.58 2.79
N LYS A 272 8.15 -15.85 3.21
CA LYS A 272 8.55 -16.35 4.55
C LYS A 272 7.73 -15.84 5.74
N GLN A 273 6.94 -14.78 5.61
CA GLN A 273 6.07 -14.29 6.68
C GLN A 273 4.69 -14.98 6.65
N SER A 274 4.12 -15.17 5.46
CA SER A 274 2.86 -15.85 5.23
C SER A 274 3.06 -17.17 4.48
N LYS A 275 2.44 -18.26 4.97
CA LYS A 275 2.52 -19.59 4.35
C LYS A 275 1.76 -19.62 3.02
N TRP A 276 0.55 -19.08 3.03
CA TRP A 276 -0.28 -18.86 1.84
C TRP A 276 -0.55 -17.36 1.68
N LEU A 277 -0.53 -16.90 0.44
CA LEU A 277 -0.80 -15.52 0.06
C LEU A 277 -1.93 -15.50 -0.97
N LEU A 278 -3.07 -14.93 -0.59
CA LEU A 278 -4.20 -14.72 -1.50
C LEU A 278 -4.02 -13.41 -2.26
N HIS A 279 -4.04 -13.43 -3.60
CA HIS A 279 -4.01 -12.23 -4.43
C HIS A 279 -5.42 -11.86 -4.90
N VAL A 280 -5.95 -10.76 -4.39
CA VAL A 280 -7.31 -10.27 -4.69
C VAL A 280 -7.36 -8.74 -4.67
N ASP A 281 -8.25 -8.18 -5.46
CA ASP A 281 -8.56 -6.74 -5.42
C ASP A 281 -9.51 -6.43 -4.24
N HIS A 282 -9.59 -5.16 -3.85
CA HIS A 282 -10.45 -4.72 -2.74
C HIS A 282 -11.96 -4.84 -3.03
N ASP A 283 -12.35 -5.14 -4.28
CA ASP A 283 -13.72 -5.50 -4.68
C ASP A 283 -13.91 -7.02 -4.88
N GLU A 284 -12.94 -7.83 -4.48
CA GLU A 284 -12.92 -9.29 -4.63
C GLU A 284 -12.84 -10.00 -3.28
N PHE A 285 -13.76 -10.94 -3.05
CA PHE A 285 -13.90 -11.62 -1.77
C PHE A 285 -13.87 -13.13 -1.94
N LEU A 286 -12.94 -13.80 -1.25
CA LEU A 286 -12.90 -15.25 -1.20
C LEU A 286 -14.05 -15.79 -0.35
N ILE A 287 -14.93 -16.57 -0.97
CA ILE A 287 -16.09 -17.19 -0.33
C ILE A 287 -15.85 -18.70 -0.23
N PRO A 288 -15.55 -19.23 0.96
CA PRO A 288 -15.52 -20.66 1.21
C PRO A 288 -16.95 -21.20 1.24
N THR A 289 -17.33 -22.03 0.27
CA THR A 289 -18.70 -22.54 0.10
C THR A 289 -18.90 -23.94 0.66
N GLY A 290 -17.85 -24.78 0.63
CA GLY A 290 -17.95 -26.19 1.03
C GLY A 290 -17.30 -26.52 2.38
N LYS A 291 -16.27 -25.77 2.79
CA LYS A 291 -15.57 -25.96 4.07
C LYS A 291 -14.78 -24.70 4.45
N PRO A 292 -14.42 -24.52 5.74
CA PRO A 292 -13.56 -23.43 6.16
C PRO A 292 -12.24 -23.39 5.38
N MET A 293 -11.80 -22.20 4.97
CA MET A 293 -10.65 -22.05 4.07
C MET A 293 -9.37 -22.65 4.63
N LEU A 294 -9.07 -22.38 5.92
CA LEU A 294 -7.89 -22.96 6.59
C LEU A 294 -7.95 -24.49 6.66
N SER A 295 -9.14 -25.06 6.86
CA SER A 295 -9.32 -26.53 6.83
C SER A 295 -9.02 -27.09 5.44
N TYR A 296 -9.45 -26.41 4.37
CA TYR A 296 -9.13 -26.82 3.01
C TYR A 296 -7.64 -26.77 2.72
N ILE A 297 -6.96 -25.65 2.97
CA ILE A 297 -5.54 -25.52 2.64
C ILE A 297 -4.66 -26.48 3.44
N ARG A 298 -5.03 -26.78 4.70
CA ARG A 298 -4.35 -27.80 5.52
C ARG A 298 -4.59 -29.22 5.04
N SER A 299 -5.71 -29.48 4.35
CA SER A 299 -5.99 -30.79 3.73
C SER A 299 -5.26 -31.01 2.41
N LEU A 300 -4.57 -29.99 1.88
CA LEU A 300 -3.75 -30.12 0.70
C LEU A 300 -2.44 -30.83 1.06
N GLY A 301 -1.95 -31.69 0.18
CA GLY A 301 -0.62 -32.28 0.34
C GLY A 301 0.48 -31.22 0.26
N ASP A 302 1.62 -31.53 0.87
CA ASP A 302 2.75 -30.60 1.06
C ASP A 302 3.34 -30.02 -0.23
N TYR A 303 3.05 -30.66 -1.37
CA TYR A 303 3.53 -30.31 -2.70
C TYR A 303 2.57 -29.41 -3.50
N THR A 304 1.65 -28.67 -2.85
CA THR A 304 0.79 -27.71 -3.54
C THR A 304 1.34 -26.30 -3.34
N ALA A 305 1.68 -25.60 -4.43
CA ALA A 305 2.22 -24.23 -4.39
C ALA A 305 1.22 -23.16 -4.82
N GLU A 306 0.22 -23.51 -5.65
CA GLU A 306 -0.76 -22.55 -6.15
C GLU A 306 -2.16 -23.15 -6.17
N LEU A 307 -3.13 -22.32 -5.82
CA LEU A 307 -4.56 -22.57 -5.92
C LEU A 307 -5.20 -21.57 -6.86
N ILE A 308 -5.93 -22.05 -7.85
CA ILE A 308 -6.68 -21.22 -8.81
C ILE A 308 -8.17 -21.26 -8.46
N PHE A 309 -8.77 -20.11 -8.19
CA PHE A 309 -10.18 -19.97 -7.83
C PHE A 309 -11.01 -19.46 -9.01
N ALA A 310 -12.21 -20.03 -9.17
CA ALA A 310 -13.20 -19.49 -10.10
C ALA A 310 -13.72 -18.14 -9.60
N ILE A 311 -14.00 -17.23 -10.54
CA ILE A 311 -14.53 -15.90 -10.27
C ILE A 311 -16.02 -15.84 -10.57
N ARG A 312 -16.79 -15.22 -9.68
CA ARG A 312 -18.22 -14.96 -9.82
C ARG A 312 -18.45 -13.45 -9.77
N ARG A 313 -18.86 -12.86 -10.88
CA ARG A 313 -19.15 -11.41 -10.95
C ARG A 313 -20.52 -11.12 -10.37
N ILE A 314 -20.59 -10.13 -9.49
CA ILE A 314 -21.80 -9.66 -8.82
C ILE A 314 -22.02 -8.20 -9.20
N ALA A 315 -23.24 -7.86 -9.62
CA ALA A 315 -23.60 -6.50 -9.98
C ALA A 315 -23.76 -5.63 -8.73
N LYS A 316 -22.95 -4.57 -8.65
CA LYS A 316 -23.06 -3.49 -7.66
C LYS A 316 -23.76 -2.30 -8.32
N PHE A 317 -24.83 -1.82 -7.68
CA PHE A 317 -25.72 -0.78 -8.25
C PHE A 317 -25.44 0.61 -7.67
N GLU A 318 -24.92 0.69 -6.45
CA GLU A 318 -24.64 1.94 -5.74
C GLU A 318 -23.16 2.02 -5.37
N GLU A 319 -22.66 3.23 -5.17
CA GLU A 319 -21.31 3.48 -4.66
C GLU A 319 -21.32 3.37 -3.12
N SER A 320 -20.15 3.15 -2.53
CA SER A 320 -20.02 3.07 -1.06
C SER A 320 -20.00 4.46 -0.43
N LEU A 321 -20.22 4.55 0.88
CA LEU A 321 -20.27 5.83 1.60
C LEU A 321 -18.99 6.68 1.39
N GLU A 322 -19.17 7.91 0.92
CA GLU A 322 -18.06 8.86 0.75
C GLU A 322 -17.54 9.41 2.09
N LYS A 323 -18.41 9.53 3.09
CA LYS A 323 -18.10 10.13 4.41
C LYS A 323 -18.71 9.32 5.54
N TYR A 324 -18.07 9.42 6.70
CA TYR A 324 -18.59 8.83 7.93
C TYR A 324 -19.58 9.80 8.58
N ASN A 325 -20.84 9.38 8.70
CA ASN A 325 -21.88 10.12 9.41
C ASN A 325 -22.20 9.48 10.77
N ASN A 326 -22.53 8.18 10.75
CA ASN A 326 -22.89 7.40 11.94
C ASN A 326 -22.70 5.90 11.69
N VAL A 327 -22.71 5.13 12.78
CA VAL A 327 -22.51 3.66 12.76
C VAL A 327 -23.67 2.90 12.10
N GLU A 328 -24.88 3.46 12.10
CA GLU A 328 -26.05 2.83 11.50
C GLU A 328 -25.93 2.78 9.96
N GLU A 329 -25.53 3.89 9.34
CA GLU A 329 -25.23 3.95 7.90
C GLU A 329 -24.13 2.96 7.51
N VAL A 330 -23.06 2.88 8.32
CA VAL A 330 -21.96 1.94 8.12
C VAL A 330 -22.43 0.49 8.18
N SER A 331 -23.31 0.16 9.12
CA SER A 331 -23.85 -1.20 9.28
C SER A 331 -24.77 -1.59 8.12
N ASN A 332 -25.37 -0.59 7.45
CA ASN A 332 -26.24 -0.77 6.31
C ASN A 332 -25.47 -0.81 4.98
N ASP A 333 -24.31 -0.17 4.84
CA ASP A 333 -23.47 -0.17 3.62
C ASP A 333 -22.42 -1.31 3.60
N ILE A 334 -22.88 -2.56 3.77
CA ILE A 334 -22.04 -3.76 3.62
C ILE A 334 -22.30 -4.39 2.25
N GLN A 335 -21.31 -4.28 1.35
CA GLN A 335 -21.43 -4.67 -0.04
C GLN A 335 -21.77 -6.15 -0.22
N ILE A 336 -21.09 -7.04 0.51
CA ILE A 336 -21.29 -8.47 0.43
C ILE A 336 -22.72 -8.86 0.82
N ALA A 337 -23.33 -8.11 1.73
CA ALA A 337 -24.69 -8.35 2.20
C ALA A 337 -25.75 -7.84 1.21
N ASN A 338 -25.47 -6.70 0.56
CA ASN A 338 -26.47 -5.97 -0.20
C ASN A 338 -26.58 -6.41 -1.66
N TYR A 339 -25.53 -7.02 -2.22
CA TYR A 339 -25.49 -7.40 -3.63
C TYR A 339 -25.37 -8.92 -3.84
N ASN A 340 -26.32 -9.49 -4.59
CA ASN A 340 -26.39 -10.94 -4.81
C ASN A 340 -26.69 -11.36 -6.27
N PHE A 341 -26.84 -10.40 -7.18
CA PHE A 341 -27.25 -10.67 -8.56
C PHE A 341 -26.05 -11.04 -9.45
N THR A 342 -26.07 -12.24 -10.03
CA THR A 342 -24.90 -12.83 -10.71
C THR A 342 -25.28 -13.79 -11.86
N HIS A 343 -24.32 -14.09 -12.76
CA HIS A 343 -24.43 -15.12 -13.81
C HIS A 343 -23.70 -16.44 -13.45
N GLY A 344 -23.23 -16.58 -12.20
CA GLY A 344 -22.50 -17.75 -11.71
C GLY A 344 -20.98 -17.74 -11.95
N PRO A 345 -20.24 -18.68 -11.36
CA PRO A 345 -18.77 -18.70 -11.38
C PRO A 345 -18.16 -19.21 -12.70
N THR A 346 -17.09 -18.56 -13.18
CA THR A 346 -16.31 -18.92 -14.37
C THR A 346 -14.80 -18.88 -14.10
N TYR A 347 -13.98 -19.38 -15.02
CA TYR A 347 -12.50 -19.28 -14.95
C TYR A 347 -11.96 -18.23 -15.94
N GLY A 348 -12.77 -17.25 -16.35
CA GLY A 348 -12.37 -16.26 -17.37
C GLY A 348 -11.42 -15.17 -16.88
N ALA A 349 -11.25 -15.02 -15.56
CA ALA A 349 -10.30 -14.12 -14.91
C ALA A 349 -10.07 -14.63 -13.48
N PRO A 350 -9.43 -15.80 -13.32
CA PRO A 350 -9.31 -16.42 -12.01
C PRO A 350 -8.42 -15.60 -11.10
N LYS A 351 -8.51 -15.84 -9.79
CA LYS A 351 -7.56 -15.31 -8.81
C LYS A 351 -6.86 -16.46 -8.12
N VAL A 352 -5.69 -16.17 -7.55
CA VAL A 352 -4.78 -17.20 -7.07
C VAL A 352 -4.45 -17.03 -5.60
N MET A 353 -4.20 -18.15 -4.94
CA MET A 353 -3.55 -18.20 -3.64
C MET A 353 -2.29 -19.04 -3.78
N ILE A 354 -1.15 -18.46 -3.43
CA ILE A 354 0.16 -19.05 -3.69
C ILE A 354 0.93 -19.28 -2.39
N ARG A 355 1.91 -20.17 -2.45
CA ARG A 355 2.98 -20.27 -1.47
C ARG A 355 4.13 -19.37 -1.90
N PRO A 356 4.30 -18.18 -1.30
CA PRO A 356 5.29 -17.23 -1.77
C PRO A 356 6.73 -17.70 -1.57
N ASP A 357 6.95 -18.72 -0.72
CA ASP A 357 8.25 -19.36 -0.52
C ASP A 357 8.57 -20.47 -1.53
N LYS A 358 7.62 -20.87 -2.39
CA LYS A 358 7.74 -22.00 -3.34
C LYS A 358 7.60 -21.62 -4.80
N VAL A 359 7.25 -20.37 -5.07
CA VAL A 359 7.05 -19.80 -6.40
C VAL A 359 8.19 -18.82 -6.68
N ASP A 360 8.59 -18.70 -7.96
CA ASP A 360 9.70 -17.83 -8.35
C ASP A 360 9.24 -16.41 -8.73
N ALA A 361 8.10 -16.29 -9.43
CA ALA A 361 7.50 -15.01 -9.82
C ALA A 361 5.97 -15.09 -9.92
N VAL A 362 5.31 -13.94 -9.86
CA VAL A 362 3.84 -13.83 -9.88
C VAL A 362 3.41 -12.78 -10.92
N LEU A 363 2.41 -13.12 -11.74
CA LEU A 363 1.66 -12.16 -12.57
C LEU A 363 0.25 -11.96 -12.03
N LEU A 364 -0.48 -11.05 -12.67
CA LEU A 364 -1.84 -10.65 -12.32
C LEU A 364 -2.78 -11.81 -11.93
N HIS A 365 -2.70 -12.95 -12.63
CA HIS A 365 -3.63 -14.06 -12.47
C HIS A 365 -3.00 -15.46 -12.28
N TRP A 366 -1.67 -15.59 -12.28
CA TRP A 366 -0.97 -16.88 -12.14
C TRP A 366 0.49 -16.69 -11.72
N SER A 367 1.17 -17.76 -11.37
CA SER A 367 2.61 -17.75 -11.08
C SER A 367 3.47 -18.35 -12.19
N TYR A 368 4.77 -18.02 -12.17
CA TYR A 368 5.81 -18.67 -12.97
C TYR A 368 6.93 -19.20 -12.10
N GLY A 369 7.42 -20.37 -12.48
CA GLY A 369 8.47 -21.05 -11.75
C GLY A 369 7.99 -21.53 -10.38
N MET A 370 8.35 -22.74 -10.03
CA MET A 370 8.12 -23.26 -8.69
C MET A 370 9.21 -24.25 -8.34
N GLU A 371 9.43 -24.44 -7.04
CA GLU A 371 10.35 -25.48 -6.57
C GLU A 371 9.97 -26.86 -7.16
N PRO A 372 10.96 -27.68 -7.58
CA PRO A 372 10.68 -29.00 -8.15
C PRO A 372 9.75 -29.86 -7.29
N GLY A 373 8.76 -30.48 -7.92
CA GLY A 373 7.77 -31.35 -7.28
C GLY A 373 6.52 -30.63 -6.76
N TYR A 374 6.54 -29.30 -6.66
CA TYR A 374 5.33 -28.53 -6.36
C TYR A 374 4.39 -28.47 -7.58
N LYS A 375 3.09 -28.29 -7.31
CA LYS A 375 2.05 -28.22 -8.36
C LYS A 375 0.99 -27.16 -8.10
N VAL A 376 0.33 -26.79 -9.19
CA VAL A 376 -0.86 -25.94 -9.23
C VAL A 376 -2.11 -26.81 -9.08
N LYS A 377 -3.12 -26.33 -8.36
CA LYS A 377 -4.41 -27.00 -8.21
C LYS A 377 -5.57 -26.05 -8.46
N VAL A 378 -6.45 -26.42 -9.37
CA VAL A 378 -7.71 -25.71 -9.58
C VAL A 378 -8.67 -26.07 -8.45
N VAL A 379 -9.19 -25.06 -7.76
CA VAL A 379 -10.14 -25.24 -6.66
C VAL A 379 -11.53 -25.48 -7.25
N PRO A 380 -12.21 -26.58 -6.87
CA PRO A 380 -13.59 -26.83 -7.29
C PRO A 380 -14.53 -25.73 -6.79
N LYS A 381 -15.48 -25.32 -7.63
CA LYS A 381 -16.45 -24.24 -7.35
C LYS A 381 -17.32 -24.48 -6.09
N ASN A 382 -17.52 -25.74 -5.72
CA ASN A 382 -18.26 -26.13 -4.51
C ASN A 382 -17.41 -26.10 -3.23
N ILE A 383 -16.11 -25.81 -3.33
CA ILE A 383 -15.23 -25.62 -2.17
C ILE A 383 -15.07 -24.14 -1.86
N ALA A 384 -14.66 -23.35 -2.85
CA ALA A 384 -14.47 -21.92 -2.70
C ALA A 384 -14.48 -21.23 -4.07
N ILE A 385 -14.92 -19.97 -4.08
CA ILE A 385 -14.94 -19.09 -5.25
C ILE A 385 -14.60 -17.65 -4.82
N ILE A 386 -14.26 -16.82 -5.79
CA ILE A 386 -14.02 -15.39 -5.58
C ILE A 386 -15.24 -14.63 -6.08
N ASN A 387 -15.91 -13.90 -5.20
CA ASN A 387 -16.94 -12.95 -5.59
C ASN A 387 -16.30 -11.63 -6.01
N HIS A 388 -16.54 -11.19 -7.24
CA HIS A 388 -16.08 -9.91 -7.77
C HIS A 388 -17.24 -8.93 -7.88
N TYR A 389 -17.30 -7.94 -7.01
CA TYR A 389 -18.36 -6.95 -7.00
C TYR A 389 -18.03 -5.81 -7.96
N ARG A 390 -18.68 -5.80 -9.12
CA ARG A 390 -18.44 -4.82 -10.18
C ARG A 390 -19.59 -3.85 -10.28
N THR A 391 -19.27 -2.56 -10.21
CA THR A 391 -20.25 -1.50 -10.46
C THR A 391 -20.73 -1.54 -11.91
N ILE A 392 -22.02 -1.35 -12.10
CA ILE A 392 -22.63 -1.22 -13.44
C ILE A 392 -22.72 0.24 -13.89
N SER A 393 -22.24 1.18 -13.08
CA SER A 393 -22.15 2.60 -13.44
C SER A 393 -21.20 2.77 -14.64
N ARG A 394 -21.68 3.48 -15.67
CA ARG A 394 -20.93 3.71 -16.94
C ARG A 394 -19.62 4.48 -16.76
N LYS A 395 -19.38 5.04 -15.58
CA LYS A 395 -18.13 5.73 -15.23
C LYS A 395 -16.94 4.77 -15.09
N PHE A 396 -17.19 3.47 -14.90
CA PHE A 396 -16.15 2.50 -14.60
C PHE A 396 -15.88 1.55 -15.77
N LEU A 397 -14.63 1.12 -15.87
CA LEU A 397 -14.19 0.14 -16.87
C LEU A 397 -14.97 -1.17 -16.74
N TRP A 398 -15.36 -1.75 -17.88
CA TRP A 398 -16.10 -3.02 -17.97
C TRP A 398 -17.47 -3.03 -17.28
N SER A 399 -18.09 -1.87 -17.06
CA SER A 399 -19.45 -1.76 -16.50
C SER A 399 -20.52 -2.40 -17.40
N ASP A 400 -20.20 -2.68 -18.66
CA ASP A 400 -21.08 -3.33 -19.65
C ASP A 400 -21.10 -4.86 -19.55
N PHE A 401 -20.37 -5.47 -18.60
CA PHE A 401 -20.29 -6.92 -18.47
C PHE A 401 -21.68 -7.57 -18.39
N MET A 402 -22.61 -6.97 -17.64
CA MET A 402 -23.98 -7.46 -17.52
C MET A 402 -24.73 -7.41 -18.85
N ALA A 403 -24.57 -6.35 -19.63
CA ALA A 403 -25.18 -6.24 -20.96
C ALA A 403 -24.65 -7.32 -21.91
N LYS A 404 -23.35 -7.66 -21.82
CA LYS A 404 -22.75 -8.76 -22.58
C LYS A 404 -23.36 -10.12 -22.20
N TYR A 405 -23.56 -10.39 -20.91
CA TYR A 405 -24.19 -11.65 -20.46
C TYR A 405 -25.70 -11.73 -20.72
N MET A 406 -26.42 -10.61 -20.65
CA MET A 406 -27.83 -10.55 -21.02
C MET A 406 -28.03 -10.85 -22.52
N LYS A 407 -27.16 -10.31 -23.39
CA LYS A 407 -27.17 -10.62 -24.84
C LYS A 407 -26.93 -12.11 -25.12
N GLN A 408 -26.17 -12.80 -24.26
CA GLN A 408 -25.88 -14.22 -24.37
C GLN A 408 -26.99 -15.13 -23.80
N LYS A 409 -28.12 -14.57 -23.34
CA LYS A 409 -29.24 -15.30 -22.70
C LYS A 409 -28.79 -16.19 -21.53
N THR A 410 -27.75 -15.75 -20.81
CA THR A 410 -27.23 -16.48 -19.64
C THR A 410 -28.23 -16.44 -18.48
N LYS A 411 -28.36 -17.55 -17.72
CA LYS A 411 -29.22 -17.60 -16.54
C LYS A 411 -28.61 -16.78 -15.40
N PHE A 412 -29.40 -15.87 -14.83
CA PHE A 412 -29.03 -15.12 -13.64
C PHE A 412 -29.50 -15.83 -12.36
N LEU A 413 -28.77 -15.61 -11.27
CA LEU A 413 -28.97 -16.22 -9.95
C LEU A 413 -28.96 -15.13 -8.87
N HIS A 414 -29.65 -15.42 -7.77
CA HIS A 414 -29.55 -14.68 -6.51
C HIS A 414 -28.93 -15.59 -5.46
N GLU A 415 -27.83 -15.13 -4.87
CA GLU A 415 -27.01 -15.94 -3.96
C GLU A 415 -26.91 -15.24 -2.61
N THR A 416 -27.40 -15.88 -1.55
CA THR A 416 -27.34 -15.33 -0.19
C THR A 416 -26.25 -16.01 0.63
N LEU A 417 -25.59 -15.20 1.46
CA LEU A 417 -24.71 -15.74 2.50
C LEU A 417 -25.51 -16.06 3.76
N GLN A 418 -24.91 -16.85 4.65
CA GLN A 418 -25.50 -17.17 5.94
C GLN A 418 -25.72 -15.88 6.76
N VAL A 419 -26.91 -15.74 7.34
CA VAL A 419 -27.31 -14.54 8.09
C VAL A 419 -26.33 -14.25 9.22
N GLU A 420 -25.98 -15.26 10.02
CA GLU A 420 -25.03 -15.15 11.13
C GLU A 420 -23.65 -14.63 10.69
N TYR A 421 -23.19 -15.03 9.50
CA TYR A 421 -21.93 -14.56 8.93
C TYR A 421 -22.00 -13.07 8.61
N VAL A 422 -23.09 -12.65 7.95
CA VAL A 422 -23.32 -11.26 7.55
C VAL A 422 -23.47 -10.35 8.76
N GLU A 423 -24.21 -10.78 9.79
CA GLU A 423 -24.37 -10.02 11.04
C GLU A 423 -23.04 -9.84 11.76
N LYS A 424 -22.22 -10.90 11.81
CA LYS A 424 -20.88 -10.83 12.39
C LYS A 424 -19.95 -9.89 11.62
N LEU A 425 -20.01 -9.93 10.29
CA LEU A 425 -19.24 -9.01 9.43
C LEU A 425 -19.67 -7.56 9.67
N ARG A 426 -20.97 -7.27 9.62
CA ARG A 426 -21.55 -5.95 9.91
C ARG A 426 -21.04 -5.40 11.24
N LYS A 427 -21.13 -6.21 12.31
CA LYS A 427 -20.67 -5.82 13.64
C LYS A 427 -19.18 -5.51 13.70
N ASN A 428 -18.35 -6.31 13.03
CA ASN A 428 -16.90 -6.11 13.01
C ASN A 428 -16.52 -4.82 12.28
N VAL A 429 -17.11 -4.60 11.09
CA VAL A 429 -16.89 -3.41 10.26
C VAL A 429 -17.33 -2.14 10.99
N ALA A 430 -18.55 -2.16 11.55
CA ALA A 430 -19.07 -1.08 12.37
C ALA A 430 -18.14 -0.73 13.54
N LYS A 431 -17.64 -1.75 14.25
CA LYS A 431 -16.76 -1.56 15.41
C LYS A 431 -15.43 -0.88 15.07
N VAL A 432 -14.76 -1.29 13.99
CA VAL A 432 -13.46 -0.71 13.62
C VAL A 432 -13.62 0.73 13.11
N ILE A 433 -14.64 0.97 12.27
CA ILE A 433 -14.93 2.30 11.75
C ILE A 433 -15.32 3.26 12.87
N GLN A 434 -16.19 2.83 13.78
CA GLN A 434 -16.56 3.62 14.95
C GLN A 434 -15.33 3.98 15.78
N TYR A 435 -14.45 3.00 16.03
CA TYR A 435 -13.21 3.24 16.76
C TYR A 435 -12.35 4.31 16.08
N VAL A 436 -12.17 4.23 14.76
CA VAL A 436 -11.33 5.16 14.00
C VAL A 436 -11.93 6.57 13.93
N PHE A 437 -13.22 6.70 13.62
CA PHE A 437 -13.81 8.03 13.38
C PHE A 437 -14.44 8.71 14.60
N GLU A 438 -14.71 7.99 15.69
CA GLU A 438 -15.28 8.55 16.93
C GLU A 438 -14.29 8.67 18.08
N LYS A 439 -13.11 8.03 18.05
CA LYS A 439 -12.12 8.15 19.14
C LYS A 439 -10.93 9.06 18.86
N HIS A 440 -10.81 9.61 17.65
CA HIS A 440 -9.79 10.59 17.30
C HIS A 440 -10.30 12.02 17.48
N ASP A 441 -10.47 12.46 18.72
CA ASP A 441 -10.93 13.82 19.04
C ASP A 441 -9.76 14.73 19.46
N VAL A 442 -9.14 15.39 18.48
CA VAL A 442 -8.78 16.80 18.70
C VAL A 442 -9.85 17.61 18.03
N THR A 443 -10.88 17.98 18.79
CA THR A 443 -11.88 18.93 18.30
C THR A 443 -11.21 20.28 18.12
N CYS A 444 -11.70 21.11 17.20
CA CYS A 444 -11.15 22.45 17.04
C CYS A 444 -11.23 23.24 18.36
N GLU A 445 -12.21 22.91 19.22
CA GLU A 445 -12.37 23.48 20.56
C GLU A 445 -11.29 23.05 21.56
N ALA A 446 -10.64 21.91 21.36
CA ALA A 446 -9.55 21.42 22.21
C ALA A 446 -8.21 22.13 21.94
N ILE A 447 -8.06 22.80 20.79
CA ILE A 447 -6.88 23.61 20.47
C ILE A 447 -6.88 24.86 21.37
N ALA A 448 -5.75 25.20 21.99
CA ALA A 448 -5.66 26.39 22.85
C ALA A 448 -6.15 27.67 22.10
N PRO A 449 -6.94 28.55 22.74
CA PRO A 449 -7.55 29.71 22.09
C PRO A 449 -6.55 30.62 21.35
N ASP A 450 -5.35 30.78 21.92
CA ASP A 450 -4.28 31.61 21.35
C ASP A 450 -3.76 31.04 20.02
N TYR A 451 -3.69 29.71 19.90
CA TYR A 451 -3.30 29.01 18.67
C TYR A 451 -4.43 28.99 17.65
N ARG A 452 -5.70 28.84 18.07
CA ARG A 452 -6.86 28.94 17.17
C ARG A 452 -6.92 30.26 16.43
N ARG A 453 -6.64 31.38 17.11
CA ARG A 453 -6.71 32.72 16.49
C ARG A 453 -5.63 32.93 15.43
N ILE A 454 -4.45 32.35 15.61
CA ILE A 454 -3.31 32.48 14.68
C ILE A 454 -3.42 31.47 13.53
N ALA A 455 -3.88 30.25 13.83
CA ALA A 455 -3.91 29.14 12.89
C ALA A 455 -5.28 28.99 12.19
N LYS A 456 -6.31 29.78 12.51
CA LYS A 456 -7.66 29.67 11.92
C LYS A 456 -7.68 29.46 10.40
N PRO A 457 -6.91 30.23 9.58
CA PRO A 457 -6.90 30.04 8.13
C PRO A 457 -6.23 28.74 7.67
N TYR A 458 -5.38 28.13 8.51
CA TYR A 458 -4.66 26.89 8.25
C TYR A 458 -5.43 25.68 8.77
N VAL A 459 -6.03 25.78 9.95
CA VAL A 459 -6.80 24.73 10.62
C VAL A 459 -8.05 24.37 9.82
N GLU A 460 -8.80 25.36 9.34
CA GLU A 460 -10.00 25.16 8.50
C GLU A 460 -9.65 24.65 7.08
N LYS A 461 -8.44 24.95 6.58
CA LYS A 461 -8.02 24.65 5.20
C LYS A 461 -7.24 23.34 5.06
N LEU A 462 -6.59 22.88 6.14
CA LEU A 462 -5.79 21.65 6.19
C LEU A 462 -6.53 20.47 6.86
N GLY A 463 -7.75 20.67 7.38
CA GLY A 463 -8.54 19.59 7.98
C GLY A 463 -7.93 19.02 9.27
N VAL A 464 -7.22 19.85 10.04
CA VAL A 464 -6.41 19.42 11.20
C VAL A 464 -7.27 19.06 12.42
N CYS A 465 -8.53 19.47 12.44
CA CYS A 465 -9.48 19.13 13.50
C CYS A 465 -10.87 18.92 12.93
N LYS A 466 -11.69 18.18 13.70
CA LYS A 466 -13.08 17.89 13.42
C LYS A 466 -14.00 18.97 13.98
#